data_AF-A0A7I9WS22-F1
#
_entry.id   AF-A0A7I9WS22-F1
#
_cell.length_a   1.000
_cell.length_b   1.000
_cell.length_c   1.000
_cell.angle_alpha   90.00
_cell.angle_beta   90.00
_cell.angle_gamma   90.00
#
_symmetry.space_group_name_H-M   'P 1'
#
loop_
_entity.id
_entity.type
_entity.pdbx_description
1 polymer ?
#
loop_
_entity_poly.entity_id
_entity_poly.type
_entity_poly.pdbx_seq_one_letter_code
_entity_poly.pdbx_strand_id
1 'polypeptide(L)'
;MFDVPFALLLGILVALLDLIPVVGSTIVGVVVALVALTVSLPVAAATVVFRLLEDYVLVPRIIGRAVDVPALVTVVAVLVGGALLGMIGALVAIPVAAALQLLAEEVLYPPARPGMRRTR
;
A
#
# COMPACT_ATOMS: atom_id res chain seq x y z
N MET A 1 -16.17 21.05 1.88
CA MET A 1 -14.85 21.52 2.35
C MET A 1 -14.91 21.47 3.86
N PHE A 2 -14.58 20.33 4.45
CA PHE A 2 -14.52 20.18 5.90
C PHE A 2 -13.17 20.77 6.32
N ASP A 3 -13.16 21.80 7.18
CA ASP A 3 -11.93 22.40 7.73
C ASP A 3 -11.25 21.43 8.68
N VAL A 4 -10.62 20.39 8.11
CA VAL A 4 -9.81 19.44 8.87
C VAL A 4 -8.46 20.12 9.16
N PRO A 5 -8.06 20.23 10.43
CA PRO A 5 -6.78 20.80 10.80
C PRO A 5 -5.64 20.10 10.07
N PHE A 6 -4.66 20.89 9.60
CA PHE A 6 -3.43 20.35 9.02
C PHE A 6 -3.63 19.45 7.78
N ALA A 7 -4.71 19.64 7.01
CA ALA A 7 -5.03 18.81 5.85
C ALA A 7 -3.85 18.60 4.88
N LEU A 8 -3.06 19.65 4.58
CA LEU A 8 -1.87 19.54 3.72
C LEU A 8 -0.78 18.67 4.34
N LEU A 9 -0.48 18.87 5.63
CA LEU A 9 0.53 18.10 6.36
C LEU A 9 0.13 16.63 6.46
N LEU A 10 -1.15 16.37 6.78
CA LEU A 10 -1.70 15.02 6.79
C LEU A 10 -1.59 14.38 5.42
N GLY A 11 -1.96 15.08 4.34
CA GLY A 11 -1.84 14.56 2.97
C GLY A 11 -0.40 14.16 2.59
N ILE A 12 0.60 14.95 2.97
CA ILE A 12 2.01 14.60 2.78
C ILE A 12 2.38 13.37 3.61
N LEU A 13 1.94 13.31 4.87
CA LEU A 13 2.17 12.14 5.73
C LEU A 13 1.54 10.88 5.14
N VAL A 14 0.31 10.96 4.64
CA VAL A 14 -0.37 9.86 3.92
C VAL A 14 0.51 9.39 2.77
N ALA A 15 0.92 10.30 1.89
CA ALA A 15 1.69 9.95 0.69
C ALA A 15 3.04 9.29 1.02
N LEU A 16 3.71 9.73 2.09
CA LEU A 16 5.00 9.19 2.49
C LEU A 16 4.89 7.82 3.16
N LEU A 17 3.94 7.66 4.08
CA LEU A 17 3.83 6.43 4.86
C LEU A 17 3.13 5.32 4.04
N ASP A 18 2.09 5.64 3.27
CA ASP A 18 1.35 4.66 2.45
C ASP A 18 2.22 4.04 1.33
N LEU A 19 3.44 4.55 1.12
CA LEU A 19 4.46 3.90 0.29
C LEU A 19 4.83 2.48 0.77
N ILE A 20 4.71 2.21 2.09
CA ILE A 20 4.88 0.87 2.67
C ILE A 20 3.48 0.32 2.98
N PRO A 21 2.94 -0.58 2.14
CA PRO A 21 1.59 -1.10 2.33
C PRO A 21 1.42 -1.75 3.70
N VAL A 22 0.18 -1.73 4.22
CA VAL A 22 -0.20 -2.26 5.54
C VAL A 22 0.38 -1.47 6.71
N VAL A 23 1.70 -1.36 6.85
CA VAL A 23 2.33 -0.68 7.99
C VAL A 23 2.07 0.83 7.93
N GLY A 24 2.34 1.43 6.77
CA GLY A 24 2.13 2.85 6.53
C GLY A 24 0.68 3.28 6.67
N SER A 25 -0.20 2.60 5.94
CA SER A 25 -1.65 2.82 5.98
C SER A 25 -2.21 2.65 7.40
N THR A 26 -1.73 1.68 8.18
CA THR A 26 -2.17 1.53 9.58
C THR A 26 -1.76 2.73 10.43
N ILE A 27 -0.49 3.14 10.37
CA ILE A 27 0.03 4.26 11.18
C ILE A 27 -0.68 5.56 10.80
N VAL A 28 -0.78 5.85 9.50
CA VAL A 28 -1.48 7.03 9.00
C VAL A 28 -2.96 6.98 9.34
N GLY A 29 -3.61 5.84 9.16
CA GLY A 29 -5.02 5.64 9.46
C GLY A 29 -5.33 5.98 10.91
N VAL A 30 -4.47 5.56 11.85
CA VAL A 30 -4.58 5.93 13.27
C VAL A 30 -4.41 7.44 13.45
N VAL A 31 -3.36 8.05 12.90
CA VAL A 31 -3.11 9.50 13.05
C VAL A 31 -4.27 10.32 12.50
N VAL A 32 -4.74 9.99 11.30
CA VAL A 32 -5.82 10.71 10.62
C VAL A 32 -7.15 10.50 11.35
N ALA A 33 -7.42 9.30 11.88
CA ALA A 33 -8.60 9.04 12.71
C ALA A 33 -8.58 9.85 14.02
N LEU A 34 -7.42 9.93 14.69
CA LEU A 34 -7.24 10.74 15.90
C LEU A 34 -7.46 12.23 15.63
N VAL A 35 -6.91 12.76 14.52
CA VAL A 35 -7.16 14.16 14.14
C VAL A 35 -8.63 14.39 13.79
N ALA A 36 -9.27 13.46 13.07
CA ALA A 36 -10.67 13.57 12.70
C ALA A 36 -11.61 13.58 13.93
N LEU A 37 -11.25 12.84 15.00
CA LEU A 37 -11.96 12.86 16.28
C LEU A 37 -11.94 14.24 16.96
N THR A 38 -10.90 15.04 16.74
CA THR A 38 -10.84 16.41 17.29
C THR A 38 -11.81 17.37 16.62
N VAL A 39 -12.31 17.03 15.43
CA VAL A 39 -13.27 17.85 14.67
C VAL A 39 -14.69 17.50 15.11
N SER A 40 -15.12 16.25 14.92
CA SER A 40 -16.41 15.74 15.40
C SER A 40 -16.53 14.22 15.20
N LEU A 41 -17.44 13.58 15.93
CA LEU A 41 -17.70 12.15 15.81
C LEU A 41 -18.17 11.72 14.40
N PRO A 42 -19.05 12.48 13.70
CA PRO A 42 -19.43 12.16 12.32
C PRO A 42 -18.26 12.27 11.34
N VAL A 43 -17.36 13.24 11.52
CA VAL A 43 -16.17 13.40 10.66
C VAL A 43 -15.22 12.22 10.86
N ALA A 44 -14.96 11.82 12.10
CA ALA A 44 -14.16 10.63 12.40
C ALA A 44 -14.74 9.36 11.78
N ALA A 45 -16.06 9.15 11.91
CA ALA A 45 -16.72 7.99 11.33
C ALA A 45 -16.60 7.99 9.79
N ALA A 46 -16.84 9.14 9.14
CA ALA A 46 -16.70 9.27 7.69
C ALA A 46 -15.26 9.01 7.22
N THR A 47 -14.27 9.52 7.95
CA THR A 47 -12.84 9.30 7.66
C THR A 47 -12.45 7.83 7.77
N VAL A 48 -12.91 7.13 8.82
CA VAL A 48 -12.64 5.70 8.99
C VAL A 48 -13.28 4.89 7.85
N VAL A 49 -14.53 5.17 7.51
CA VAL A 49 -15.22 4.52 6.38
C VAL A 49 -14.50 4.77 5.06
N PHE A 50 -14.04 6.00 4.82
CA PHE A 50 -13.25 6.33 3.65
C PHE A 50 -11.94 5.53 3.59
N ARG A 51 -11.21 5.41 4.71
CA ARG A 51 -9.97 4.63 4.79
C ARG A 51 -10.20 3.14 4.50
N LEU A 52 -11.24 2.55 5.07
CA LEU A 52 -11.63 1.17 4.76
C LEU A 52 -11.94 0.99 3.26
N LEU A 53 -12.61 1.96 2.64
CA LEU A 53 -12.86 1.92 1.20
C LEU A 53 -11.55 2.04 0.40
N GLU A 54 -10.67 2.95 0.81
CA GLU A 54 -9.37 3.16 0.20
C GLU A 54 -8.51 1.89 0.25
N ASP A 55 -8.27 1.35 1.45
CA ASP A 55 -7.37 0.21 1.68
C ASP A 55 -7.85 -1.09 1.02
N TYR A 56 -9.17 -1.35 1.05
CA TYR A 56 -9.72 -2.64 0.61
C TYR A 56 -10.32 -2.63 -0.79
N VAL A 57 -10.66 -1.45 -1.35
CA VAL A 57 -11.31 -1.35 -2.66
C VAL A 57 -10.48 -0.52 -3.63
N LEU A 58 -10.06 0.67 -3.21
CA LEU A 58 -9.41 1.63 -4.11
C LEU A 58 -7.98 1.21 -4.42
N VAL A 59 -7.18 0.92 -3.39
CA VAL A 59 -5.79 0.47 -3.50
C VAL A 59 -5.69 -0.80 -4.35
N PRO A 60 -6.44 -1.90 -4.10
CA PRO A 60 -6.38 -3.09 -4.93
C PRO A 60 -6.85 -2.88 -6.39
N ARG A 61 -7.77 -1.92 -6.62
CA ARG A 61 -8.20 -1.57 -7.98
C ARG A 61 -7.15 -0.78 -8.75
N ILE A 62 -6.47 0.16 -8.09
CA ILE A 62 -5.45 1.00 -8.72
C ILE A 62 -4.22 0.15 -9.07
N ILE A 63 -3.79 -0.72 -8.15
CA ILE A 63 -2.54 -1.47 -8.29
C ILE A 63 -2.71 -2.72 -9.18
N GLY A 64 -3.94 -3.14 -9.48
CA GLY A 64 -4.20 -4.42 -10.14
C GLY A 64 -3.95 -5.58 -9.16
N ARG A 65 -4.70 -6.67 -9.31
CA ARG A 65 -4.63 -7.78 -8.34
C ARG A 65 -3.19 -8.29 -8.19
N ALA A 66 -2.70 -8.17 -6.96
CA ALA A 66 -1.44 -8.57 -6.35
C ALA A 66 -0.49 -9.44 -7.18
N VAL A 67 0.79 -9.03 -7.16
CA VAL A 67 1.94 -9.89 -7.43
C VAL A 67 1.81 -11.14 -6.55
N ASP A 68 1.63 -12.30 -7.17
CA ASP A 68 1.55 -13.58 -6.46
C ASP A 68 2.96 -14.01 -6.07
N VAL A 69 3.44 -13.49 -4.93
CA VAL A 69 4.78 -13.78 -4.43
C VAL A 69 4.78 -15.17 -3.80
N PRO A 70 5.58 -16.14 -4.32
CA PRO A 70 5.62 -17.48 -3.75
C PRO A 70 6.02 -17.44 -2.28
N ALA A 71 5.37 -18.26 -1.44
CA ALA A 71 5.60 -18.28 0.01
C ALA A 71 7.08 -18.45 0.39
N LEU A 72 7.84 -19.25 -0.38
CA LEU A 72 9.28 -19.43 -0.18
C LEU A 72 10.05 -18.13 -0.37
N VAL A 73 9.74 -17.35 -1.41
CA VAL A 73 10.38 -16.05 -1.69
C VAL A 73 10.09 -15.08 -0.55
N THR A 74 8.84 -15.05 -0.08
CA THR A 74 8.43 -14.22 1.06
C THR A 74 9.20 -14.56 2.33
N VAL A 75 9.32 -15.85 2.69
CA VAL A 75 10.06 -16.29 3.88
C VAL A 75 11.55 -15.92 3.77
N VAL A 76 12.17 -16.19 2.62
CA VAL A 76 13.59 -15.85 2.40
C VAL A 76 13.80 -14.35 2.47
N ALA A 77 12.93 -13.55 1.84
CA ALA A 77 13.01 -12.10 1.88
C ALA A 77 12.90 -11.57 3.32
N VAL A 78 11.97 -12.09 4.13
CA VAL A 78 11.81 -11.69 5.53
C VAL A 78 13.04 -12.06 6.37
N LEU A 79 13.62 -13.24 6.17
CA LEU A 79 14.84 -13.65 6.86
C LEU A 79 16.04 -12.79 6.47
N VAL A 80 16.21 -12.52 5.18
CA VAL A 80 17.30 -11.69 4.66
C VAL A 80 17.14 -10.23 5.11
N GLY A 81 15.96 -9.64 4.93
CA GLY A 81 15.65 -8.30 5.41
C GLY A 81 15.82 -8.18 6.92
N GLY A 82 15.32 -9.18 7.65
CA GLY A 82 15.50 -9.34 9.09
C GLY A 82 16.96 -9.37 9.52
N ALA A 83 17.81 -10.10 8.79
CA ALA A 83 19.24 -10.16 9.07
C ALA A 83 19.97 -8.85 8.75
N LEU A 84 19.54 -8.11 7.73
CA LEU A 84 20.21 -6.88 7.28
C LEU A 84 19.86 -5.65 8.13
N LEU A 85 18.57 -5.46 8.43
CA LEU A 85 18.07 -4.24 9.11
C LEU A 85 17.23 -4.57 10.36
N GLY A 86 17.28 -5.81 10.85
CA GLY A 86 16.50 -6.23 12.02
C GLY A 86 15.00 -6.23 11.74
N MET A 87 14.22 -5.81 12.74
CA MET A 87 12.75 -5.75 12.65
C MET A 87 12.27 -4.89 11.47
N ILE A 88 12.94 -3.77 11.20
CA ILE A 88 12.56 -2.88 10.10
C ILE A 88 12.72 -3.61 8.75
N GLY A 89 13.83 -4.29 8.53
CA GLY A 89 14.04 -5.03 7.30
C GLY A 89 13.04 -6.18 7.11
N ALA A 90 12.64 -6.85 8.20
CA ALA A 90 11.61 -7.87 8.15
C ALA A 90 10.23 -7.31 7.74
N LEU A 91 9.87 -6.10 8.20
CA LEU A 91 8.60 -5.44 7.86
C LEU A 91 8.51 -5.04 6.39
N VAL A 92 9.60 -4.49 5.82
CA VAL A 92 9.61 -3.99 4.44
C VAL A 92 9.99 -5.08 3.43
N ALA A 93 10.39 -6.27 3.88
CA ALA A 93 10.84 -7.35 3.02
C ALA A 93 9.79 -7.80 1.99
N ILE A 94 8.53 -7.92 2.39
CA ILE A 94 7.44 -8.41 1.53
C ILE A 94 7.17 -7.47 0.34
N PRO A 95 6.90 -6.16 0.54
CA PRO A 95 6.67 -5.27 -0.58
C PRO A 95 7.90 -5.12 -1.49
N VAL A 96 9.13 -5.18 -0.92
CA VAL A 96 10.35 -5.16 -1.73
C VAL A 96 10.46 -6.42 -2.58
N ALA A 97 10.19 -7.60 -2.03
CA ALA A 97 10.19 -8.85 -2.78
C ALA A 97 9.15 -8.84 -3.91
N ALA A 98 7.94 -8.35 -3.63
CA ALA A 98 6.89 -8.17 -4.64
C ALA A 98 7.33 -7.22 -5.77
N ALA A 99 7.93 -6.07 -5.42
CA ALA A 99 8.43 -5.11 -6.41
C ALA A 99 9.56 -5.71 -7.27
N LEU A 100 10.51 -6.42 -6.66
CA LEU A 100 11.60 -7.08 -7.38
C LEU A 100 11.08 -8.17 -8.33
N GLN A 101 10.11 -8.96 -7.89
CA GLN A 101 9.48 -9.97 -8.73
C GLN A 101 8.74 -9.34 -9.91
N LEU A 102 7.94 -8.29 -9.67
CA LEU A 102 7.25 -7.57 -10.73
C LEU A 102 8.22 -7.01 -11.78
N LEU A 103 9.32 -6.41 -11.32
CA LEU A 103 10.37 -5.91 -12.21
C LEU A 103 11.04 -7.05 -13.00
N ALA A 104 11.31 -8.19 -12.36
CA ALA A 104 11.89 -9.34 -13.03
C ALA A 104 10.93 -9.91 -14.08
N GLU A 105 9.64 -10.03 -13.78
CA GLU A 105 8.62 -10.50 -14.72
C GLU A 105 8.53 -9.57 -15.95
N GLU A 106 8.47 -8.26 -15.74
CA GLU A 106 8.37 -7.28 -16.82
C GLU A 106 9.64 -7.25 -17.71
N VAL A 107 10.83 -7.45 -17.12
CA VAL A 107 12.12 -7.40 -17.83
C VAL A 107 12.47 -8.73 -18.51
N LEU A 108 12.30 -9.88 -17.83
CA LEU A 108 12.63 -11.20 -18.39
C LEU A 108 11.55 -11.73 -19.32
N TYR A 109 10.28 -11.51 -18.97
CA TYR A 109 9.12 -11.99 -19.72
C TYR A 109 8.17 -10.85 -20.09
N PRO A 110 8.61 -9.89 -20.94
CA PRO A 110 7.74 -8.81 -21.38
C PRO A 110 6.41 -9.36 -21.91
N PRO A 111 5.26 -8.87 -21.41
CA PRO A 111 3.97 -9.34 -21.87
C PRO A 111 3.88 -9.13 -23.40
N ALA A 112 3.63 -10.21 -24.14
CA ALA A 112 3.40 -10.11 -25.57
C ALA A 112 2.20 -9.18 -25.79
N ARG A 113 2.44 -8.01 -26.43
CA ARG A 113 1.48 -6.92 -26.61
C ARG A 113 0.04 -7.44 -26.86
N PRO A 114 -0.94 -7.13 -25.99
CA PRO A 114 -2.33 -7.50 -26.25
C PRO A 114 -2.88 -6.56 -27.32
N GLY A 115 -2.71 -6.96 -28.59
CA GLY A 115 -3.10 -6.15 -29.74
C GLY A 115 -3.22 -6.96 -31.01
N MET A 116 -3.94 -8.10 -30.99
CA MET A 116 -4.35 -8.76 -32.24
C MET A 116 -5.46 -9.83 -32.04
N ARG A 117 -6.40 -9.69 -31.10
CA ARG A 117 -7.59 -10.56 -31.05
C ARG A 117 -8.82 -9.84 -31.61
N ARG A 118 -8.80 -9.76 -32.94
CA ARG A 118 -9.91 -9.90 -33.89
C ARG A 118 -11.30 -9.51 -33.39
N THR A 119 -11.76 -8.36 -33.89
CA THR A 119 -13.14 -8.17 -34.33
C THR A 119 -13.57 -9.30 -35.27
N ARG A 120 -14.52 -10.12 -34.85
CA ARG A 120 -15.52 -10.78 -35.70
C ARG A 120 -16.79 -10.99 -34.89
#